data_AF-A0A6A2X654-F1
#
_entry.id   AF-A0A6A2X654-F1
#
_cell.length_a   1.000
_cell.length_b   1.000
_cell.length_c   1.000
_cell.angle_alpha   90.00
_cell.angle_beta   90.00
_cell.angle_gamma   90.00
#
_symmetry.space_group_name_H-M   'P 1'
#
loop_
_entity.id
_entity.type
_entity.pdbx_description
1 polymer ?
#
loop_
_entity_poly.entity_id
_entity_poly.type
_entity_poly.pdbx_seq_one_letter_code
_entity_poly.pdbx_strand_id
1 'polypeptide(L)' 'MQAARLEAECCDVYGLDDELLAMVPQPVLAVLFLFPITSQTEEERLQQDNEKRVSAIMYSSSVFCIRLLSN' A
#
# COMPACT_ATOMS: atom_id res chain seq x y z
N MET A 1 -29.28 14.52 10.52
CA MET A 1 -28.80 13.44 9.64
C MET A 1 -27.48 12.96 10.22
N GLN A 2 -27.47 11.81 10.91
CA GLN A 2 -26.26 11.29 11.54
C GLN A 2 -25.31 10.83 10.43
N ALA A 3 -24.10 11.40 10.38
CA ALA A 3 -23.02 10.83 9.61
C ALA A 3 -22.74 9.45 10.21
N ALA A 4 -23.12 8.39 9.50
CA ALA A 4 -22.71 7.04 9.85
C ALA A 4 -21.18 7.07 9.91
N ARG A 5 -20.61 6.79 11.09
CA ARG A 5 -19.16 6.58 11.19
C ARG A 5 -18.83 5.43 10.25
N LEU A 6 -17.98 5.71 9.26
CA LEU A 6 -17.39 4.68 8.42
C LEU A 6 -16.36 3.98 9.29
N GLU A 7 -16.80 2.95 9.99
CA GLU A 7 -15.92 2.03 10.70
C GLU A 7 -15.34 1.08 9.64
N ALA A 8 -14.01 1.03 9.56
CA ALA A 8 -13.28 0.18 8.64
C ALA A 8 -12.63 -0.96 9.41
N GLU A 9 -12.71 -2.16 8.85
CA GLU A 9 -12.11 -3.36 9.42
C GLU A 9 -11.10 -3.94 8.45
N CYS A 10 -10.08 -4.62 8.98
CA CYS A 10 -9.14 -5.38 8.15
C CYS A 10 -9.76 -6.73 7.79
N CYS A 11 -9.65 -7.12 6.52
CA CYS A 11 -10.04 -8.44 6.05
C CYS A 11 -8.85 -9.10 5.33
N ASP A 12 -8.73 -10.41 5.49
CA ASP A 12 -7.71 -11.18 4.78
C ASP A 12 -8.06 -11.30 3.29
N VAL A 13 -7.02 -11.26 2.45
CA VAL A 13 -7.12 -11.51 1.02
C VAL A 13 -6.55 -12.90 0.76
N TYR A 14 -7.41 -13.84 0.36
CA TYR A 14 -7.03 -15.25 0.16
C TYR A 14 -6.23 -15.49 -1.13
N GLY A 15 -6.37 -14.60 -2.12
CA GLY A 15 -5.68 -14.67 -3.40
C GLY A 15 -5.95 -13.44 -4.26
N LEU A 16 -5.22 -13.35 -5.39
CA LEU A 16 -5.29 -12.20 -6.30
C LEU A 16 -6.03 -12.51 -7.61
N ASP A 17 -6.61 -13.69 -7.73
CA ASP A 17 -7.53 -14.05 -8.80
C ASP A 17 -8.93 -13.47 -8.52
N ASP A 18 -9.69 -13.22 -9.58
CA ASP A 18 -10.98 -12.52 -9.51
C ASP A 18 -12.00 -13.22 -8.61
N GLU A 19 -11.97 -14.57 -8.58
CA GLU A 19 -12.88 -15.38 -7.76
C GLU A 19 -12.60 -15.18 -6.26
N LEU A 20 -11.33 -15.22 -5.84
CA LEU A 20 -10.94 -14.97 -4.45
C LEU A 20 -11.09 -13.50 -4.06
N LEU A 21 -10.84 -12.56 -4.98
CA LEU A 21 -11.03 -11.13 -4.72
C LEU A 21 -12.51 -10.74 -4.54
N ALA A 22 -13.44 -11.46 -5.18
CA ALA A 22 -14.88 -11.24 -5.01
C ALA A 22 -15.35 -11.50 -3.56
N MET A 23 -14.58 -12.22 -2.74
CA MET A 23 -14.87 -12.44 -1.33
C MET A 23 -14.54 -11.23 -0.43
N VAL A 24 -13.78 -10.25 -0.93
CA VAL A 24 -13.37 -9.07 -0.15
C VAL A 24 -14.52 -8.05 -0.11
N PRO A 25 -14.96 -7.61 1.09
CA PRO A 25 -16.03 -6.62 1.22
C PRO A 25 -15.73 -5.31 0.48
N GLN A 26 -16.73 -4.79 -0.24
CA GLN A 26 -16.64 -3.52 -0.96
C GLN A 26 -17.40 -2.41 -0.21
N PRO A 27 -16.91 -1.16 -0.18
CA PRO A 27 -15.72 -0.65 -0.87
C PRO A 27 -14.40 -0.88 -0.09
N VAL A 28 -13.31 -1.12 -0.82
CA VAL A 28 -11.96 -1.22 -0.24
C VAL A 28 -11.30 0.16 -0.16
N LEU A 29 -10.88 0.57 1.04
CA LEU A 29 -10.24 1.87 1.28
C LEU A 29 -8.72 1.83 1.16
N ALA A 30 -8.09 0.71 1.55
CA ALA A 30 -6.64 0.53 1.53
C ALA A 30 -6.30 -0.97 1.48
N VAL A 31 -5.09 -1.28 1.02
CA VAL A 31 -4.53 -2.64 1.02
C VAL A 31 -3.17 -2.61 1.73
N LEU A 32 -2.98 -3.51 2.71
CA LEU A 32 -1.69 -3.76 3.32
C LEU A 32 -1.08 -5.00 2.67
N PHE A 33 0.10 -4.87 2.09
CA PHE A 33 0.84 -5.98 1.49
C PHE A 33 2.07 -6.29 2.34
N LEU A 34 2.07 -7.45 2.99
CA LEU A 34 3.22 -7.94 3.75
C LEU A 34 4.11 -8.75 2.82
N PHE A 35 5.36 -8.30 2.68
CA PHE A 35 6.34 -8.92 1.82
C PHE A 35 7.68 -9.02 2.56
N PRO A 36 8.39 -10.15 2.48
CA PRO A 36 9.67 -10.32 3.16
C PRO A 36 10.72 -9.36 2.61
N ILE A 37 11.41 -8.65 3.50
CA ILE A 37 12.54 -7.80 3.12
C ILE A 37 13.79 -8.69 3.06
N THR A 38 14.29 -8.92 1.85
CA THR A 38 15.56 -9.61 1.57
C THR A 38 16.58 -8.65 0.97
N SER A 39 17.87 -8.99 1.01
CA SER A 39 18.92 -8.15 0.42
C SER A 39 18.67 -7.82 -1.05
N GLN A 40 18.25 -8.81 -1.84
CA GLN A 40 17.90 -8.60 -3.25
C GLN A 40 16.77 -7.57 -3.40
N THR A 41 15.72 -7.68 -2.59
CA THR A 41 14.56 -6.78 -2.69
C THR A 41 14.88 -5.37 -2.17
N GLU A 42 15.82 -5.24 -1.25
CA GLU A 42 16.37 -3.94 -0.83
C GLU A 42 17.21 -3.29 -1.95
N GLU A 43 18.07 -4.06 -2.61
CA GLU A 43 18.87 -3.58 -3.76
C GLU A 43 17.95 -3.10 -4.90
N GLU A 44 16.92 -3.87 -5.24
CA GLU A 44 15.90 -3.49 -6.22
C GLU A 44 15.15 -2.21 -5.81
N ARG A 45 14.78 -2.07 -4.52
CA ARG A 45 14.14 -0.84 -4.00
C ARG A 45 15.04 0.38 -4.16
N LEU A 46 16.34 0.26 -3.87
CA LEU A 46 17.31 1.35 -4.00
C LEU A 46 17.51 1.75 -5.47
N GLN A 47 17.59 0.77 -6.37
CA GLN A 47 17.69 1.02 -7.81
C GLN A 47 16.47 1.79 -8.33
N GLN A 48 15.26 1.39 -7.93
CA GLN A 48 14.03 2.08 -8.30
C GLN A 48 13.92 3.48 -7.68
N ASP A 49 14.40 3.71 -6.46
CA ASP A 49 14.38 5.05 -5.84
C ASP A 49 15.28 6.02 -6.63
N ASN A 50 16.44 5.55 -7.09
CA ASN A 50 17.34 6.33 -7.94
C ASN A 50 16.66 6.71 -9.27
N GLU A 51 15.94 5.77 -9.90
CA GLU A 51 15.20 6.02 -11.15
C GLU A 51 14.03 7.00 -10.95
N LYS A 52 13.27 6.87 -9.84
CA LYS A 52 12.13 7.74 -9.52
C LYS A 52 12.54 9.19 -9.18
N ARG A 53 13.74 9.40 -8.65
CA ARG A 53 14.31 10.75 -8.46
C ARG A 53 14.69 11.41 -9.77
N VAL A 54 15.12 10.62 -10.76
CA VAL A 54 15.43 11.11 -12.11
C VAL A 54 14.14 11.45 -12.86
N SER A 55 13.06 10.70 -12.63
CA SER A 55 11.72 10.98 -13.15
C SER A 55 10.83 11.63 -12.09
N ALA A 56 11.17 12.85 -11.64
CA ALA A 56 10.48 13.58 -10.56
C ALA A 56 8.95 13.32 -10.50
N ILE A 57 8.53 12.38 -9.64
CA ILE A 57 7.12 12.04 -9.45
C ILE A 57 6.52 13.14 -8.58
N MET A 58 5.56 13.90 -9.14
CA MET A 58 4.75 14.85 -8.37
C MET A 58 3.84 14.07 -7.42
N TYR A 59 4.09 14.15 -6.12
CA TYR A 59 3.11 13.74 -5.11
C TYR A 59 2.05 14.83 -4.95
N SER A 60 0.77 14.44 -4.84
CA SER A 60 -0.29 15.39 -4.44
C SER A 60 -0.07 15.84 -3.00
N SER A 61 -0.35 17.12 -2.70
CA SER A 61 -0.27 17.67 -1.34
C SER A 61 -1.18 16.96 -0.32
N SER A 62 -2.18 16.21 -0.79
CA SER A 62 -3.06 15.39 0.03
C SER A 62 -2.47 14.03 0.43
N VAL A 63 -1.30 13.66 -0.11
CA VAL A 63 -0.64 12.39 0.20
C VAL A 63 0.23 12.57 1.44
N PHE A 64 -0.06 11.80 2.47
CA PHE A 64 0.75 11.75 3.67
C PHE A 64 1.66 10.51 3.64
N CYS A 65 2.97 10.71 3.71
CA CYS A 65 3.98 9.65 3.71
C CYS A 65 4.89 9.80 4.92
N ILE A 66 5.00 8.75 5.73
CA ILE A 66 5.88 8.71 6.90
C ILE A 66 7.11 7.85 6.57
N ARG A 67 8.31 8.38 6.83
CA ARG A 67 9.54 7.58 6.80
C ARG A 67 9.69 6.85 8.13
N LEU A 68 9.65 5.53 8.10
CA LEU A 68 10.05 4.71 9.24
C LEU A 68 11.56 4.85 9.44
N LEU A 69 11.96 5.18 10.67
CA LEU A 69 13.37 5.18 11.07
C LEU A 69 13.70 3.80 11.61
N SER A 70 14.80 3.22 11.13
CA SER A 70 15.38 2.04 11.78
C SER A 70 15.82 2.42 13.20
N ASN A 71 15.67 1.48 14.13
CA ASN A 71 16.09 1.62 15.53
C ASN A 71 17.62 1.63 15.64
#